data_AF-A0A1H9JIU2-F1
#
_entry.id   AF-A0A1H9JIU2-F1
#
_cell.length_a   1.000
_cell.length_b   1.000
_cell.length_c   1.000
_cell.angle_alpha   90.00
_cell.angle_beta   90.00
_cell.angle_gamma   90.00
#
_symmetry.space_group_name_H-M   'P 1'
#
loop_
_entity.id
_entity.type
_entity.pdbx_description
1 polymer ?
#
loop_
_entity_poly.entity_id
_entity_poly.type
_entity_poly.pdbx_seq_one_letter_code
_entity_poly.pdbx_strand_id
1 'polypeptide(L)'
;MTGLEILLLVVVLVLALVAAQLVRAVSPFIVNAVVGLAVLYVAQVGFGLGVAVTPIVIAIVAIGGLPGSVLVLVLSLLGVAFVP
;
A
#
# COMPACT_ATOMS: atom_id res chain seq x y z
N MET A 1 16.36 -9.05 -41.15
CA MET A 1 15.35 -8.93 -40.08
C MET A 1 14.10 -9.65 -40.53
N THR A 2 13.71 -10.70 -39.82
CA THR A 2 12.50 -11.47 -40.12
C THR A 2 11.29 -10.84 -39.44
N GLY A 3 10.08 -11.04 -39.98
CA GLY A 3 8.85 -10.47 -39.39
C GLY A 3 8.59 -10.91 -37.94
N LEU A 4 9.07 -12.10 -37.57
CA LEU A 4 8.94 -12.64 -36.21
C LEU A 4 9.83 -11.92 -35.20
N GLU A 5 11.08 -11.59 -35.56
CA GLU A 5 11.99 -10.81 -34.71
C GLU A 5 11.39 -9.44 -34.37
N ILE A 6 10.79 -8.79 -35.38
CA ILE A 6 10.14 -7.49 -35.22
C ILE A 6 8.91 -7.61 -34.30
N LEU A 7 8.09 -8.64 -34.49
CA LEU A 7 6.92 -8.87 -33.63
C LEU A 7 7.33 -9.12 -32.18
N LEU A 8 8.33 -9.97 -31.94
CA LEU A 8 8.81 -10.29 -30.60
C LEU A 8 9.40 -9.05 -29.91
N LEU A 9 10.17 -8.24 -30.65
CA LEU A 9 10.68 -6.97 -30.16
C LEU A 9 9.55 -6.04 -29.71
N VAL A 10 8.50 -5.89 -30.53
CA VAL A 10 7.33 -5.07 -30.20
C VAL A 10 6.61 -5.59 -28.95
N VAL A 11 6.42 -6.90 -28.82
CA VAL A 11 5.78 -7.50 -27.64
C VAL A 11 6.60 -7.23 -26.38
N VAL A 12 7.91 -7.45 -26.41
CA VAL A 12 8.80 -7.18 -25.27
C VAL A 12 8.77 -5.70 -24.88
N LEU A 13 8.78 -4.80 -25.87
CA LEU A 13 8.64 -3.36 -25.64
C LEU A 13 7.32 -3.03 -24.93
N VAL A 14 6.20 -3.55 -25.43
CA VAL A 14 4.88 -3.32 -24.83
C VAL A 14 4.85 -3.84 -23.39
N LEU A 15 5.33 -5.06 -23.14
CA LEU A 15 5.38 -5.64 -21.80
C LEU A 15 6.23 -4.79 -20.84
N ALA A 16 7.40 -4.32 -21.29
CA ALA A 16 8.27 -3.47 -20.49
C ALA A 16 7.60 -2.13 -20.13
N LEU A 17 6.92 -1.50 -21.10
CA LEU A 17 6.22 -0.24 -20.88
C LEU A 17 5.02 -0.41 -19.93
N VAL A 18 4.22 -1.46 -20.10
CA VAL A 18 3.10 -1.78 -19.21
C VAL A 18 3.61 -2.05 -17.79
N ALA A 19 4.66 -2.86 -17.63
CA ALA A 19 5.26 -3.12 -16.33
C ALA A 19 5.75 -1.82 -15.66
N ALA A 20 6.42 -0.95 -16.41
CA ALA A 20 6.89 0.33 -15.89
C ALA A 20 5.73 1.24 -15.45
N GLN A 21 4.62 1.25 -16.19
CA GLN A 21 3.42 2.00 -15.81
C GLN A 21 2.77 1.43 -14.54
N LEU A 22 2.67 0.11 -14.42
CA LEU A 22 2.13 -0.55 -13.21
C LEU A 22 2.98 -0.20 -11.99
N VAL A 23 4.31 -0.35 -12.06
CA VAL A 23 5.20 -0.01 -10.95
C VAL A 23 5.02 1.45 -10.51
N ARG A 24 4.93 2.37 -11.47
CA ARG A 24 4.67 3.79 -11.19
C ARG A 24 3.30 4.02 -10.57
N ALA A 25 2.27 3.29 -10.99
CA ALA A 25 0.92 3.39 -10.44
C ALA A 25 0.83 2.84 -9.00
N VAL A 26 1.60 1.80 -8.65
CA VAL A 26 1.57 1.21 -7.30
C VAL A 26 2.48 1.96 -6.31
N SER A 27 3.50 2.69 -6.80
CA SER A 27 4.46 3.40 -5.95
C SER A 27 3.85 4.30 -4.86
N PRO A 28 2.78 5.10 -5.13
CA PRO A 28 2.14 5.92 -4.10
C PRO A 28 1.52 5.11 -2.95
N PHE A 29 1.00 3.92 -3.23
CA PHE A 29 0.38 3.06 -2.22
C PHE A 29 1.41 2.58 -1.19
N ILE A 30 2.66 2.35 -1.63
CA ILE A 30 3.76 1.97 -0.73
C ILE A 30 4.09 3.14 0.21
N VAL A 31 4.19 4.36 -0.33
CA VAL A 31 4.47 5.56 0.48
C VAL A 31 3.35 5.77 1.49
N ASN A 32 2.09 5.67 1.06
CA ASN A 32 0.92 5.77 1.92
C ASN A 32 0.93 4.72 3.05
N ALA A 33 1.21 3.47 2.69
CA ALA A 33 1.33 2.37 3.66
C ALA A 33 2.43 2.67 4.68
N VAL A 34 3.62 3.06 4.24
CA VAL A 34 4.76 3.36 5.12
C VAL A 34 4.43 4.52 6.06
N VAL A 35 3.89 5.62 5.53
CA VAL A 35 3.55 6.80 6.34
C VAL A 35 2.48 6.46 7.37
N GLY A 36 1.39 5.81 6.98
CA GLY A 36 0.33 5.49 7.91
C GLY A 36 0.69 4.38 8.89
N LEU A 37 1.49 3.38 8.49
CA LEU A 37 2.04 2.38 9.42
C LEU A 37 3.00 3.02 10.42
N ALA A 38 3.80 4.00 10.01
CA ALA A 38 4.62 4.76 10.93
C ALA A 38 3.76 5.50 11.98
N VAL A 39 2.61 6.06 11.58
CA VAL A 39 1.65 6.67 12.52
C VAL A 39 1.06 5.64 13.49
N LEU A 40 0.61 4.48 12.99
CA LEU A 40 0.11 3.40 13.86
C LEU A 40 1.18 2.92 14.85
N TYR A 41 2.43 2.81 14.39
CA TYR A 41 3.55 2.41 15.23
C TYR A 41 3.84 3.45 16.33
N VAL A 42 3.86 4.74 15.98
CA VAL A 42 4.01 5.83 16.97
C VAL A 42 2.86 5.82 17.96
N ALA A 43 1.63 5.53 17.52
CA ALA A 43 0.48 5.40 18.40
C ALA A 43 0.61 4.21 19.39
N GLN A 44 1.08 3.07 18.91
CA GLN A 44 1.31 1.88 19.75
C GLN A 44 2.42 2.11 20.78
N VAL A 45 3.58 2.59 20.35
CA VAL A 45 4.76 2.75 21.21
C VAL A 45 4.67 3.98 22.09
N GLY A 46 4.17 5.09 21.56
CA GLY A 46 4.10 6.38 22.27
C GLY A 46 2.91 6.52 23.21
N PHE A 47 1.77 5.90 22.89
CA PHE A 47 0.52 6.03 23.65
C PHE A 47 0.00 4.70 24.22
N GLY A 48 0.70 3.58 23.97
CA GLY A 48 0.30 2.26 24.45
C GLY A 48 -0.98 1.72 23.80
N LEU A 49 -1.37 2.26 22.64
CA LEU A 49 -2.60 1.86 21.97
C LEU A 49 -2.42 0.52 21.28
N GLY A 50 -3.10 -0.53 21.75
CA GLY A 50 -3.11 -1.82 21.06
C GLY A 50 -3.93 -1.76 19.79
N VAL A 51 -3.26 -1.86 18.62
CA VAL A 51 -3.92 -1.95 17.31
C VAL A 51 -3.40 -3.20 16.59
N ALA A 52 -4.29 -4.09 16.18
CA ALA A 52 -3.94 -5.29 15.43
C ALA A 52 -3.55 -4.93 13.99
N VAL A 53 -2.27 -5.09 13.64
CA VAL A 53 -1.78 -4.86 12.27
C VAL A 53 -1.99 -6.14 11.45
N THR A 54 -3.09 -6.17 10.70
CA THR A 54 -3.43 -7.27 9.78
C THR A 54 -3.22 -6.86 8.32
N PRO A 55 -3.19 -7.81 7.36
CA PRO A 55 -3.14 -7.48 5.94
C PRO A 55 -4.25 -6.51 5.49
N ILE A 56 -5.42 -6.57 6.13
CA ILE A 56 -6.55 -5.67 5.87
C ILE A 56 -6.20 -4.24 6.31
N VAL A 57 -5.60 -4.05 7.49
CA VAL A 57 -5.15 -2.73 7.96
C VAL A 57 -4.10 -2.15 7.01
N ILE A 58 -3.14 -2.97 6.56
CA ILE A 58 -2.13 -2.52 5.60
C ILE A 58 -2.78 -2.05 4.30
N ALA A 59 -3.80 -2.76 3.78
CA ALA A 59 -4.53 -2.35 2.58
C ALA A 59 -5.30 -1.04 2.79
N ILE A 60 -5.99 -0.88 3.92
CA ILE A 60 -6.70 0.37 4.27
C ILE A 60 -5.73 1.54 4.31
N VAL A 61 -4.57 1.36 4.95
CA VAL A 61 -3.55 2.40 5.08
C VAL A 61 -2.83 2.65 3.74
N ALA A 62 -2.63 1.64 2.90
CA ALA A 62 -2.05 1.82 1.57
C ALA A 62 -2.95 2.67 0.67
N ILE A 63 -4.27 2.44 0.73
CA ILE A 63 -5.26 3.18 -0.06
C ILE A 63 -5.49 4.58 0.52
N GLY A 64 -5.68 4.67 1.84
CA GLY A 64 -6.05 5.92 2.53
C GLY A 64 -4.88 6.74 3.07
N GLY A 65 -3.66 6.21 3.07
CA GLY A 65 -2.47 6.84 3.63
C GLY A 65 -2.62 7.24 5.09
N LEU A 66 -2.20 8.48 5.39
CA LEU A 66 -2.34 9.08 6.71
C LEU A 66 -3.82 9.12 7.17
N PRO A 67 -4.80 9.61 6.38
CA PRO A 67 -6.23 9.50 6.73
C PRO A 67 -6.68 8.06 7.05
N GLY A 68 -6.19 7.08 6.30
CA GLY A 68 -6.48 5.66 6.55
C GLY A 68 -6.00 5.19 7.92
N SER A 69 -4.79 5.59 8.33
CA SER A 69 -4.27 5.25 9.66
C SER A 69 -5.07 5.89 10.80
N VAL A 70 -5.54 7.13 10.62
CA VAL A 70 -6.39 7.81 11.59
C VAL A 70 -7.72 7.07 11.75
N LEU A 71 -8.34 6.64 10.65
CA LEU A 71 -9.57 5.86 10.70
C LEU A 71 -9.39 4.56 11.49
N VAL A 72 -8.30 3.82 11.22
CA VAL A 72 -7.99 2.57 11.94
C VAL A 72 -7.80 2.84 13.43
N LEU A 73 -7.07 3.90 13.80
CA LEU A 73 -6.89 4.29 15.21
C LEU A 73 -8.21 4.61 15.89
N VAL A 74 -9.06 5.42 15.26
CA VAL A 74 -10.37 5.78 15.82
C VAL A 74 -11.23 4.54 16.04
N LEU A 75 -11.29 3.63 15.07
CA LEU A 75 -12.07 2.40 15.20
C LEU A 75 -11.54 1.45 16.29
N SER A 76 -10.21 1.39 16.44
CA SER A 76 -9.56 0.60 17.51
C SER A 76 -9.81 1.21 18.89
N LEU A 77 -9.74 2.53 19.01
CA LEU A 77 -10.02 3.25 20.26
C LEU A 77 -11.48 3.10 20.70
N LEU A 78 -12.41 3.05 19.75
CA LEU A 78 -13.83 2.81 20.00
C LEU A 78 -14.15 1.33 20.27
N GLY A 79 -13.16 0.43 20.15
CA GLY A 79 -13.36 -1.01 20.34
C GLY A 79 -14.20 -1.69 19.25
N VAL A 80 -14.40 -1.02 18.11
CA VAL A 80 -15.28 -1.50 17.02
C VAL A 80 -14.55 -2.45 16.09
N ALA A 81 -13.28 -2.18 15.80
CA ALA A 81 -12.45 -2.99 14.91
C ALA A 81 -10.96 -2.83 15.20
N PHE A 82 -10.14 -3.78 14.75
CA PHE A 82 -8.67 -3.74 14.85
C PHE A 82 -8.11 -3.74 16.29
N VAL A 83 -8.89 -4.27 17.23
CA VAL A 83 -8.46 -4.52 18.62
C VAL A 83 -7.56 -5.76 18.67
N PRO A 84 -6.51 -5.79 19.51
CA PRO A 84 -5.66 -6.97 19.71
C PRO A 84 -6.40 -8.20 20.25
#